data_AF-A0A8C5TYZ1-F1
#
_entry.id   AF-A0A8C5TYZ1-F1
#
_cell.length_a   1.000
_cell.length_b   1.000
_cell.length_c   1.000
_cell.angle_alpha   90.00
_cell.angle_beta   90.00
_cell.angle_gamma   90.00
#
_symmetry.space_group_name_H-M   'P 1'
#
loop_
_entity.id
_entity.type
_entity.pdbx_description
1 polymer ?
#
loop_
_entity_poly.entity_id
_entity_poly.type
_entity_poly.pdbx_seq_one_letter_code
_entity_poly.pdbx_strand_id
1 'polypeptide(L)'
;QIMWGPTAEKASECAFKKKSQEVRWPYGGSGSPTKLLGWMGVPTVPHPTMCHRADGELYAGTMNNFQGNEPIISRSLGSRTLLKTDAFLRWLSEPVTSVMNTLPLLQSDVGGDKVLQKKWTTFLKAQLVCSQPGRFPFNVIHHAFALPRHDGRADFYAVFTSQWQAGRAGSAAVCAYTQEDLEKVFEGKYKELNKESSRWTVYSGPDMSPRPGSCSMGPSSDKALTFMKDHFLMDGKVFPIQGQPLLVKSDVTYTRITVGETRSISGTTYRVMFLVGHTQVTNSHPTPAPDTGQRLSPAPVPPQGILYVGYSRGILQIPLANCSLHRSCAECVLARDPYCAWHSPEGSCQSAWLQDIETGNPASCPRGRSAAMPRAWGLPEDPTPNTVVQLPCPRHSALATYSWQQPGSSRGHTALLPDHTLVVIMQQGMAGSYKCVATENGFTWTVAHYQLGNSGAFVTVTVLLALTLTVAACLALLACRDQLKARSKVRGCSTPHSPPSRHREKVPLNGGTEEVPAPGVKSSEQNSHVGKGRIVLKI
;
A
#
# COMPACT_ATOMS: atom_id res chain seq x y z
N GLN A 1 -14.39 27.20 6.87
CA GLN A 1 -14.91 26.06 6.08
C GLN A 1 -15.82 26.59 4.98
N ILE A 2 -15.93 25.91 3.84
CA ILE A 2 -16.92 26.22 2.79
C ILE A 2 -17.86 25.01 2.69
N MET A 3 -19.16 25.20 2.95
CA MET A 3 -20.16 24.14 2.87
C MET A 3 -20.95 24.26 1.56
N TRP A 4 -20.74 23.31 0.65
CA TRP A 4 -21.42 23.27 -0.65
C TRP A 4 -22.76 22.53 -0.58
N GLY A 5 -23.69 23.04 0.25
CA GLY A 5 -25.03 22.50 0.47
C GLY A 5 -25.92 22.48 -0.80
N PRO A 6 -26.96 21.63 -0.87
CA PRO A 6 -27.98 21.71 -1.90
C PRO A 6 -29.07 22.70 -1.46
N THR A 7 -29.84 23.27 -2.39
CA THR A 7 -31.12 23.86 -1.98
C THR A 7 -32.08 22.74 -1.57
N ALA A 8 -32.97 22.99 -0.60
CA ALA A 8 -33.97 22.01 -0.17
C ALA A 8 -34.86 21.55 -1.35
N GLU A 9 -35.14 22.49 -2.26
CA GLU A 9 -35.74 22.27 -3.58
C GLU A 9 -34.99 21.21 -4.40
N LYS A 10 -33.70 21.39 -4.72
CA LYS A 10 -32.91 20.41 -5.48
C LYS A 10 -32.79 19.06 -4.77
N ALA A 11 -32.74 19.05 -3.43
CA ALA A 11 -32.76 17.81 -2.66
C ALA A 11 -34.10 17.06 -2.83
N SER A 12 -35.22 17.80 -2.85
CA SER A 12 -36.57 17.28 -3.06
C SER A 12 -36.78 16.79 -4.51
N GLU A 13 -36.28 17.54 -5.51
CA GLU A 13 -36.28 17.09 -6.92
C GLU A 13 -35.52 15.76 -7.10
N CYS A 14 -34.36 15.62 -6.46
CA CYS A 14 -33.58 14.38 -6.53
C CYS A 14 -34.33 13.21 -5.88
N ALA A 15 -34.94 13.43 -4.71
CA ALA A 15 -35.75 12.44 -4.02
C ALA A 15 -37.02 12.05 -4.81
N PHE A 16 -37.67 13.00 -5.49
CA PHE A 16 -38.80 12.70 -6.37
C PHE A 16 -38.37 11.86 -7.59
N LYS A 17 -37.17 12.12 -8.13
CA LYS A 17 -36.58 11.39 -9.26
C LYS A 17 -35.90 10.07 -8.85
N LYS A 18 -35.83 9.71 -7.55
CA LYS A 18 -35.24 8.44 -7.05
C LYS A 18 -36.07 7.79 -5.95
N LYS A 19 -36.47 6.52 -6.16
CA LYS A 19 -37.01 5.62 -5.11
C LYS A 19 -35.99 5.20 -4.03
N SER A 20 -34.91 5.96 -3.81
CA SER A 20 -33.98 5.79 -2.67
C SER A 20 -33.39 7.14 -2.26
N GLN A 21 -33.36 7.39 -0.95
CA GLN A 21 -32.85 8.62 -0.34
C GLN A 21 -31.31 8.73 -0.36
N GLU A 22 -30.61 7.66 -0.75
CA GLU A 22 -29.17 7.48 -0.51
C GLU A 22 -28.25 8.25 -1.46
N VAL A 23 -28.79 8.84 -2.55
CA VAL A 23 -27.99 9.64 -3.50
C VAL A 23 -28.35 11.12 -3.44
N ARG A 24 -27.40 11.91 -2.94
CA ARG A 24 -27.41 13.38 -2.89
C ARG A 24 -26.18 13.93 -3.64
N TRP A 25 -26.21 15.24 -3.95
CA TRP A 25 -25.14 16.05 -4.55
C TRP A 25 -25.00 15.99 -6.09
N PRO A 26 -24.52 17.06 -6.78
CA PRO A 26 -23.97 18.33 -6.25
C PRO A 26 -24.60 19.65 -6.79
N TYR A 27 -24.09 20.78 -6.25
CA TYR A 27 -24.20 22.17 -6.70
C TYR A 27 -25.55 22.92 -6.73
N GLY A 28 -25.67 23.87 -5.80
CA GLY A 28 -26.36 25.15 -5.99
C GLY A 28 -25.39 26.30 -5.70
N GLY A 29 -25.44 27.38 -6.48
CA GLY A 29 -24.71 28.63 -6.25
C GLY A 29 -25.64 29.80 -6.54
N SER A 30 -25.76 30.73 -5.60
CA SER A 30 -26.70 31.85 -5.69
C SER A 30 -26.16 32.96 -6.59
N GLY A 31 -26.76 33.08 -7.78
CA GLY A 31 -26.51 34.14 -8.76
C GLY A 31 -27.64 34.18 -9.78
N SER A 32 -27.96 35.37 -10.30
CA SER A 32 -29.12 35.63 -11.17
C SER A 32 -29.10 34.83 -12.49
N PRO A 33 -30.27 34.60 -13.12
CA PRO A 33 -30.45 33.49 -14.05
C PRO A 33 -29.84 33.72 -15.44
N THR A 34 -28.61 33.26 -15.68
CA THR A 34 -28.14 32.93 -17.06
C THR A 34 -26.93 32.00 -17.10
N LYS A 35 -27.17 30.70 -17.41
CA LYS A 35 -26.47 29.87 -18.43
C LYS A 35 -26.67 28.37 -18.18
N LEU A 36 -27.18 27.66 -19.19
CA LEU A 36 -27.39 26.18 -19.19
C LEU A 36 -26.08 25.35 -19.29
N LEU A 37 -24.93 25.91 -18.88
CA LEU A 37 -23.61 25.27 -19.07
C LEU A 37 -23.19 24.31 -17.94
N GLY A 38 -23.90 24.31 -16.80
CA GLY A 38 -23.52 23.54 -15.61
C GLY A 38 -23.71 22.02 -15.68
N TRP A 39 -24.29 21.47 -16.76
CA TRP A 39 -24.67 20.06 -16.84
C TRP A 39 -23.55 19.11 -17.33
N MET A 40 -22.42 19.64 -17.81
CA MET A 40 -21.44 18.86 -18.59
C MET A 40 -20.19 18.39 -17.81
N GLY A 41 -19.94 18.89 -16.60
CA GLY A 41 -18.66 18.70 -15.91
C GLY A 41 -18.62 17.61 -14.82
N VAL A 42 -19.76 17.27 -14.21
CA VAL A 42 -19.87 16.36 -13.05
C VAL A 42 -21.19 15.59 -13.15
N PRO A 43 -21.24 14.27 -12.95
CA PRO A 43 -22.47 13.51 -13.12
C PRO A 43 -23.49 13.78 -11.99
N THR A 44 -24.77 13.63 -12.30
CA THR A 44 -25.92 13.79 -11.39
C THR A 44 -26.17 12.58 -10.48
N VAL A 45 -25.32 11.55 -10.61
CA VAL A 45 -25.34 10.24 -9.94
C VAL A 45 -23.88 9.78 -9.84
N PRO A 46 -23.41 9.09 -8.78
CA PRO A 46 -21.98 8.77 -8.55
C PRO A 46 -21.37 7.70 -9.49
N HIS A 47 -21.44 7.92 -10.80
CA HIS A 47 -20.77 7.16 -11.84
C HIS A 47 -19.23 7.19 -11.71
N PRO A 48 -18.51 6.35 -12.47
CA PRO A 48 -17.11 6.60 -12.79
C PRO A 48 -16.98 7.93 -13.56
N THR A 49 -16.08 8.79 -13.11
CA THR A 49 -15.76 10.07 -13.75
C THR A 49 -14.27 10.29 -13.70
N MET A 50 -13.70 10.69 -14.84
CA MET A 50 -12.33 11.16 -14.95
C MET A 50 -12.38 12.63 -15.30
N CYS A 51 -11.62 13.47 -14.59
CA CYS A 51 -11.46 14.87 -14.96
C CYS A 51 -10.02 15.34 -14.77
N HIS A 52 -9.59 16.25 -15.63
CA HIS A 52 -8.25 16.84 -15.64
C HIS A 52 -8.37 18.32 -15.96
N ARG A 53 -7.57 19.17 -15.31
CA ARG A 53 -7.51 20.61 -15.60
C ARG A 53 -6.16 20.95 -16.21
N ALA A 54 -6.17 21.56 -17.38
CA ALA A 54 -4.99 22.06 -18.10
C ALA A 54 -5.35 23.40 -18.73
N ASP A 55 -4.41 24.35 -18.77
CA ASP A 55 -4.58 25.71 -19.32
C ASP A 55 -5.82 26.48 -18.80
N GLY A 56 -6.23 26.18 -17.56
CA GLY A 56 -7.46 26.69 -16.93
C GLY A 56 -8.75 25.95 -17.31
N GLU A 57 -8.73 25.17 -18.40
CA GLU A 57 -9.87 24.43 -18.93
C GLU A 57 -10.07 23.08 -18.23
N LEU A 58 -11.31 22.63 -18.12
CA LEU A 58 -11.70 21.33 -17.54
C LEU A 58 -12.03 20.32 -18.63
N TYR A 59 -11.19 19.29 -18.75
CA TYR A 59 -11.40 18.10 -19.57
C TYR A 59 -12.08 17.05 -18.70
N ALA A 60 -13.25 16.54 -19.10
CA ALA A 60 -14.06 15.62 -18.28
C ALA A 60 -14.68 14.49 -19.12
N GLY A 61 -14.47 13.25 -18.66
CA GLY A 61 -15.14 12.03 -19.14
C GLY A 61 -16.14 11.54 -18.09
N THR A 62 -17.42 11.50 -18.44
CA THR A 62 -18.55 11.29 -17.52
C THR A 62 -19.80 10.79 -18.25
N MET A 63 -20.94 10.70 -17.56
CA MET A 63 -22.26 10.52 -18.17
C MET A 63 -22.97 11.87 -18.36
N ASN A 64 -23.50 12.12 -19.56
CA ASN A 64 -24.22 13.34 -19.94
C ASN A 64 -25.64 13.41 -19.36
N ASN A 65 -26.23 12.27 -19.03
CA ASN A 65 -27.61 12.16 -18.58
C ASN A 65 -27.75 11.41 -17.23
N PHE A 66 -28.94 11.49 -16.65
CA PHE A 66 -29.27 10.88 -15.35
C PHE A 66 -29.39 9.35 -15.40
N GLN A 67 -29.65 8.78 -16.58
CA GLN A 67 -29.80 7.32 -16.78
C GLN A 67 -28.46 6.58 -16.81
N GLY A 68 -27.35 7.28 -17.06
CA GLY A 68 -26.01 6.67 -17.10
C GLY A 68 -25.71 5.90 -18.39
N ASN A 69 -26.47 6.13 -19.46
CA ASN A 69 -26.35 5.46 -20.77
C ASN A 69 -25.83 6.37 -21.90
N GLU A 70 -25.69 7.68 -21.65
CA GLU A 70 -25.00 8.62 -22.56
C GLU A 70 -23.60 8.97 -22.04
N PRO A 71 -22.54 8.21 -22.38
CA PRO A 71 -21.17 8.63 -22.07
C PRO A 71 -20.75 9.85 -22.90
N ILE A 72 -20.01 10.77 -22.28
CA ILE A 72 -19.50 11.99 -22.89
C ILE A 72 -18.07 12.28 -22.45
N ILE A 73 -17.24 12.74 -23.38
CA ILE A 73 -15.93 13.33 -23.08
C ILE A 73 -15.91 14.74 -23.65
N SER A 74 -15.64 15.74 -22.81
CA SER A 74 -15.81 17.16 -23.14
C SER A 74 -14.73 18.08 -22.55
N ARG A 75 -14.62 19.28 -23.12
CA ARG A 75 -13.83 20.41 -22.61
C ARG A 75 -14.73 21.58 -22.26
N SER A 76 -14.57 22.10 -21.06
CA SER A 76 -15.45 23.13 -20.47
C SER A 76 -14.66 24.10 -19.57
N LEU A 77 -15.34 25.12 -19.02
CA LEU A 77 -14.80 26.12 -18.08
C LEU A 77 -13.63 27.00 -18.57
N GLY A 78 -13.12 26.79 -19.78
CA GLY A 78 -12.17 27.67 -20.46
C GLY A 78 -12.82 28.84 -21.21
N SER A 79 -11.98 29.66 -21.85
CA SER A 79 -12.40 30.73 -22.77
C SER A 79 -12.55 30.26 -24.23
N ARG A 80 -12.02 29.07 -24.58
CA ARG A 80 -12.10 28.49 -25.93
C ARG A 80 -13.46 27.84 -26.19
N THR A 81 -13.68 27.43 -27.44
CA THR A 81 -14.85 26.63 -27.84
C THR A 81 -15.01 25.39 -26.96
N LEU A 82 -16.20 25.24 -26.35
CA LEU A 82 -16.61 24.00 -25.68
C LEU A 82 -16.74 22.88 -26.71
N LEU A 83 -15.98 21.80 -26.50
CA LEU A 83 -15.99 20.61 -27.34
C LEU A 83 -16.55 19.41 -26.59
N LYS A 84 -17.19 18.49 -27.32
CA LYS A 84 -17.67 17.21 -26.79
C LYS A 84 -17.64 16.09 -27.82
N THR A 85 -17.61 14.85 -27.36
CA THR A 85 -17.85 13.67 -28.23
C THR A 85 -19.25 13.70 -28.83
N ASP A 86 -19.42 13.01 -29.96
CA ASP A 86 -20.75 12.83 -30.56
C ASP A 86 -21.42 11.56 -30.03
N ALA A 87 -22.66 11.69 -29.55
CA ALA A 87 -23.46 10.57 -29.05
C ALA A 87 -24.04 9.72 -30.20
N PHE A 88 -24.35 10.32 -31.35
CA PHE A 88 -24.92 9.60 -32.50
C PHE A 88 -23.88 8.74 -33.21
N LEU A 89 -22.61 9.17 -33.21
CA LEU A 89 -21.51 8.48 -33.90
C LEU A 89 -20.92 7.28 -33.13
N ARG A 90 -21.51 6.90 -31.98
CA ARG A 90 -21.13 5.71 -31.20
C ARG A 90 -19.66 5.62 -30.78
N TRP A 91 -18.94 6.75 -30.78
CA TRP A 91 -17.50 6.83 -30.46
C TRP A 91 -17.10 6.14 -29.15
N LEU A 92 -18.03 6.10 -28.17
CA LEU A 92 -17.84 5.55 -26.83
C LEU A 92 -18.63 4.25 -26.54
N SER A 93 -19.32 3.63 -27.51
CA SER A 93 -20.17 2.44 -27.23
C SER A 93 -19.45 1.10 -27.27
N GLU A 94 -18.28 1.01 -27.90
CA GLU A 94 -17.54 -0.25 -28.05
C GLU A 94 -16.87 -0.67 -26.73
N PRO A 95 -17.12 -1.88 -26.19
CA PRO A 95 -16.62 -2.33 -24.89
C PRO A 95 -15.13 -2.77 -24.92
N VAL A 96 -14.34 -2.21 -25.83
CA VAL A 96 -12.92 -2.51 -25.98
C VAL A 96 -12.11 -1.64 -25.04
N THR A 97 -11.21 -2.26 -24.28
CA THR A 97 -10.23 -1.60 -23.42
C THR A 97 -9.40 -0.61 -24.24
N SER A 98 -9.63 0.70 -24.11
CA SER A 98 -9.07 1.68 -25.05
C SER A 98 -8.49 2.94 -24.42
N VAL A 99 -7.43 3.46 -25.02
CA VAL A 99 -6.89 4.81 -24.79
C VAL A 99 -7.32 5.76 -25.91
N MET A 100 -7.31 7.06 -25.60
CA MET A 100 -7.52 8.15 -26.56
C MET A 100 -6.19 8.75 -27.03
N ASN A 101 -6.28 9.56 -28.09
CA ASN A 101 -5.21 10.41 -28.59
C ASN A 101 -4.61 11.32 -27.49
N THR A 102 -3.39 11.83 -27.68
CA THR A 102 -2.62 12.50 -26.62
C THR A 102 -3.24 13.84 -26.17
N LEU A 103 -3.03 14.21 -24.90
CA LEU A 103 -3.62 15.43 -24.33
C LEU A 103 -3.26 16.73 -25.11
N PRO A 104 -2.03 16.93 -25.62
CA PRO A 104 -1.72 18.12 -26.44
C PRO A 104 -2.54 18.24 -27.74
N LEU A 105 -2.89 17.11 -28.37
CA LEU A 105 -3.76 17.07 -29.56
C LEU A 105 -5.22 17.41 -29.21
N LEU A 106 -5.68 17.03 -28.01
CA LEU A 106 -7.00 17.42 -27.49
C LEU A 106 -7.01 18.89 -26.98
N GLN A 107 -5.87 19.43 -26.55
CA GLN A 107 -5.75 20.81 -26.08
C GLN A 107 -5.79 21.82 -27.24
N SER A 108 -5.17 21.49 -28.37
CA SER A 108 -5.11 22.34 -29.58
C SER A 108 -6.39 22.33 -30.43
N ASP A 109 -7.25 21.32 -30.26
CA ASP A 109 -8.54 21.18 -30.97
C ASP A 109 -9.47 22.39 -30.73
N VAL A 110 -10.15 22.87 -31.78
CA VAL A 110 -11.12 23.99 -31.72
C VAL A 110 -12.51 23.62 -32.26
N GLY A 111 -12.71 22.39 -32.74
CA GLY A 111 -13.88 21.96 -33.51
C GLY A 111 -13.74 22.22 -35.01
N GLY A 112 -14.69 21.70 -35.80
CA GLY A 112 -14.77 21.96 -37.25
C GLY A 112 -15.80 23.03 -37.63
N ASP A 113 -15.63 23.63 -38.80
CA ASP A 113 -16.42 24.80 -39.25
C ASP A 113 -17.83 24.41 -39.73
N LYS A 114 -17.96 23.30 -40.46
CA LYS A 114 -19.24 22.78 -40.97
C LYS A 114 -19.49 21.36 -40.47
N VAL A 115 -18.52 20.48 -40.68
CA VAL A 115 -18.52 19.12 -40.13
C VAL A 115 -17.95 19.15 -38.71
N LEU A 116 -18.50 18.36 -37.77
CA LEU A 116 -18.05 18.28 -36.37
C LEU A 116 -18.03 19.64 -35.61
N GLN A 117 -18.97 20.54 -35.92
CA GLN A 117 -19.17 21.78 -35.16
C GLN A 117 -19.31 21.54 -33.65
N LYS A 118 -18.42 22.16 -32.86
CA LYS A 118 -18.34 22.03 -31.39
C LYS A 118 -18.17 20.56 -30.92
N LYS A 119 -17.64 19.70 -31.79
CA LYS A 119 -17.20 18.34 -31.50
C LYS A 119 -15.69 18.23 -31.69
N TRP A 120 -15.07 17.24 -31.09
CA TRP A 120 -13.65 16.96 -31.30
C TRP A 120 -13.36 16.63 -32.78
N THR A 121 -12.28 17.18 -33.30
CA THR A 121 -11.67 16.86 -34.61
C THR A 121 -10.36 16.09 -34.45
N THR A 122 -9.83 15.92 -33.23
CA THR A 122 -8.64 15.12 -32.94
C THR A 122 -8.93 13.79 -32.22
N PHE A 123 -10.21 13.42 -32.07
CA PHE A 123 -10.63 12.20 -31.38
C PHE A 123 -10.29 10.92 -32.18
N LEU A 124 -9.35 10.15 -31.65
CA LEU A 124 -9.06 8.77 -32.05
C LEU A 124 -8.97 7.89 -30.79
N LYS A 125 -9.27 6.60 -30.90
CA LYS A 125 -9.05 5.60 -29.85
C LYS A 125 -8.35 4.33 -30.34
N ALA A 126 -7.52 3.75 -29.49
CA ALA A 126 -6.76 2.53 -29.78
C ALA A 126 -6.94 1.48 -28.67
N GLN A 127 -6.87 0.20 -29.02
CA GLN A 127 -7.00 -0.90 -28.04
C GLN A 127 -5.72 -1.04 -27.20
N LEU A 128 -5.85 -1.04 -25.87
CA LEU A 128 -4.82 -1.57 -24.97
C LEU A 128 -4.95 -3.09 -24.86
N VAL A 129 -3.81 -3.79 -24.80
CA VAL A 129 -3.74 -5.22 -24.53
C VAL A 129 -3.04 -5.44 -23.19
N CYS A 130 -3.66 -6.23 -22.30
CA CYS A 130 -3.02 -6.76 -21.10
C CYS A 130 -3.40 -8.24 -20.99
N SER A 131 -2.44 -9.13 -21.23
CA SER A 131 -2.70 -10.58 -21.36
C SER A 131 -1.43 -11.39 -21.07
N GLN A 132 -1.60 -12.56 -20.47
CA GLN A 132 -0.52 -13.53 -20.24
C GLN A 132 -0.89 -14.88 -20.87
N PRO A 133 0.04 -15.61 -21.50
CA PRO A 133 -0.22 -16.98 -21.98
C PRO A 133 -0.77 -17.87 -20.86
N GLY A 134 -1.73 -18.74 -21.20
CA GLY A 134 -2.40 -19.63 -20.24
C GLY A 134 -3.42 -18.98 -19.31
N ARG A 135 -3.76 -17.69 -19.51
CA ARG A 135 -4.82 -16.99 -18.76
C ARG A 135 -5.79 -16.25 -19.69
N PHE A 136 -7.00 -15.96 -19.19
CA PHE A 136 -7.92 -15.06 -19.89
C PHE A 136 -7.35 -13.63 -19.98
N PRO A 137 -7.65 -12.85 -21.04
CA PRO A 137 -7.20 -11.47 -21.16
C PRO A 137 -7.72 -10.57 -20.02
N PHE A 138 -6.89 -9.65 -19.55
CA PHE A 138 -7.26 -8.65 -18.54
C PHE A 138 -7.76 -7.39 -19.27
N ASN A 139 -9.07 -7.30 -19.48
CA ASN A 139 -9.70 -6.33 -20.38
C ASN A 139 -10.56 -5.25 -19.67
N VAL A 140 -10.67 -5.28 -18.35
CA VAL A 140 -11.41 -4.29 -17.55
C VAL A 140 -10.42 -3.43 -16.76
N ILE A 141 -10.24 -2.17 -17.14
CA ILE A 141 -9.41 -1.19 -16.40
C ILE A 141 -10.19 -0.68 -15.20
N HIS A 142 -9.56 -0.67 -14.02
CA HIS A 142 -10.07 0.04 -12.84
C HIS A 142 -9.43 1.42 -12.64
N HIS A 143 -8.15 1.55 -12.99
CA HIS A 143 -7.39 2.78 -12.82
C HIS A 143 -6.18 2.84 -13.76
N ALA A 144 -5.77 4.06 -14.11
CA ALA A 144 -4.52 4.35 -14.80
C ALA A 144 -3.78 5.50 -14.08
N PHE A 145 -2.45 5.50 -14.17
CA PHE A 145 -1.55 6.50 -13.60
C PHE A 145 -0.44 6.79 -14.62
N ALA A 146 -0.24 8.07 -14.94
CA ALA A 146 0.86 8.51 -15.80
C ALA A 146 2.05 8.90 -14.91
N LEU A 147 3.20 8.25 -15.11
CA LEU A 147 4.47 8.59 -14.48
C LEU A 147 5.28 9.47 -15.45
N PRO A 148 5.49 10.77 -15.17
CA PRO A 148 6.32 11.63 -16.01
C PRO A 148 7.78 11.16 -16.01
N ARG A 149 8.44 11.29 -17.15
CA ARG A 149 9.87 11.00 -17.36
C ARG A 149 10.66 12.31 -17.50
N HIS A 150 11.97 12.22 -17.27
CA HIS A 150 12.90 13.35 -17.42
C HIS A 150 12.98 13.92 -18.86
N ASP A 151 12.55 13.16 -19.87
CA ASP A 151 12.49 13.58 -21.27
C ASP A 151 11.13 14.19 -21.68
N GLY A 152 10.28 14.57 -20.71
CA GLY A 152 8.99 15.24 -20.94
C GLY A 152 7.85 14.31 -21.39
N ARG A 153 8.14 13.04 -21.68
CA ARG A 153 7.15 11.99 -21.97
C ARG A 153 6.60 11.36 -20.68
N ALA A 154 5.62 10.48 -20.80
CA ALA A 154 5.11 9.68 -19.68
C ALA A 154 5.07 8.18 -19.98
N ASP A 155 5.25 7.37 -18.94
CA ASP A 155 4.92 5.94 -18.97
C ASP A 155 3.56 5.73 -18.25
N PHE A 156 2.63 5.03 -18.88
CA PHE A 156 1.27 4.85 -18.39
C PHE A 156 1.09 3.48 -17.73
N TYR A 157 0.84 3.45 -16.43
CA TYR A 157 0.60 2.24 -15.64
C TYR A 157 -0.90 2.06 -15.40
N ALA A 158 -1.47 0.89 -15.66
CA ALA A 158 -2.88 0.62 -15.40
C ALA A 158 -3.12 -0.74 -14.74
N VAL A 159 -4.13 -0.78 -13.87
CA VAL A 159 -4.63 -2.00 -13.21
C VAL A 159 -5.83 -2.54 -13.98
N PHE A 160 -5.74 -3.83 -14.33
CA PHE A 160 -6.72 -4.55 -15.13
C PHE A 160 -7.25 -5.75 -14.36
N THR A 161 -8.48 -6.16 -14.66
CA THR A 161 -9.03 -7.48 -14.32
C THR A 161 -9.57 -8.15 -15.58
N SER A 162 -9.72 -9.47 -15.58
CA SER A 162 -10.46 -10.16 -16.64
C SER A 162 -11.96 -10.12 -16.37
N GLN A 163 -12.78 -9.88 -17.41
CA GLN A 163 -14.23 -10.08 -17.31
C GLN A 163 -14.64 -11.56 -17.34
N TRP A 164 -13.72 -12.46 -17.77
CA TRP A 164 -13.95 -13.89 -17.83
C TRP A 164 -13.31 -14.56 -16.61
N GLN A 165 -14.12 -14.82 -15.57
CA GLN A 165 -13.67 -15.43 -14.32
C GLN A 165 -14.43 -16.75 -14.10
N ALA A 166 -13.70 -17.81 -13.78
CA ALA A 166 -14.27 -19.11 -13.45
C ALA A 166 -14.42 -19.23 -11.93
N GLY A 167 -15.66 -19.10 -11.44
CA GLY A 167 -15.96 -19.07 -10.00
C GLY A 167 -15.79 -17.68 -9.37
N ARG A 168 -15.59 -17.63 -8.05
CA ARG A 168 -15.47 -16.37 -7.29
C ARG A 168 -14.06 -15.78 -7.29
N ALA A 169 -13.05 -16.52 -7.75
CA ALA A 169 -11.64 -16.14 -7.72
C ALA A 169 -11.32 -15.06 -8.78
N GLY A 170 -11.34 -13.79 -8.36
CA GLY A 170 -10.93 -12.67 -9.21
C GLY A 170 -9.42 -12.66 -9.46
N SER A 171 -9.01 -12.29 -10.67
CA SER A 171 -7.59 -12.14 -11.02
C SER A 171 -7.31 -10.74 -11.58
N ALA A 172 -6.28 -10.09 -11.05
CA ALA A 172 -5.84 -8.76 -11.46
C ALA A 172 -4.43 -8.79 -12.08
N ALA A 173 -4.17 -7.83 -12.95
CA ALA A 173 -2.87 -7.61 -13.58
C ALA A 173 -2.51 -6.12 -13.59
N VAL A 174 -1.20 -5.82 -13.62
CA VAL A 174 -0.68 -4.48 -13.91
C VAL A 174 0.05 -4.52 -15.23
N CYS A 175 -0.32 -3.65 -16.16
CA CYS A 175 0.41 -3.43 -17.41
C CYS A 175 0.88 -1.97 -17.47
N ALA A 176 2.06 -1.74 -18.03
CA ALA A 176 2.58 -0.41 -18.31
C ALA A 176 2.85 -0.24 -19.81
N TYR A 177 2.69 0.98 -20.32
CA TYR A 177 2.77 1.32 -21.75
C TYR A 177 3.62 2.59 -21.91
N THR A 178 4.46 2.67 -22.95
CA THR A 178 5.21 3.90 -23.25
C THR A 178 4.35 4.87 -24.05
N GLN A 179 4.58 6.18 -23.90
CA GLN A 179 3.92 7.17 -24.76
C GLN A 179 4.27 6.94 -26.24
N GLU A 180 5.51 6.54 -26.53
CA GLU A 180 6.00 6.25 -27.87
C GLU A 180 5.23 5.10 -28.56
N ASP A 181 4.85 4.05 -27.82
CA ASP A 181 4.02 2.95 -28.33
C ASP A 181 2.57 3.38 -28.60
N LEU A 182 2.03 4.34 -27.83
CA LEU A 182 0.70 4.92 -28.09
C LEU A 182 0.72 5.77 -29.36
N GLU A 183 1.68 6.69 -29.48
CA GLU A 183 1.82 7.62 -30.62
C GLU A 183 1.96 6.84 -31.93
N LYS A 184 2.84 5.83 -31.97
CA LYS A 184 3.01 4.92 -33.11
C LYS A 184 1.73 4.18 -33.53
N VAL A 185 0.81 3.89 -32.60
CA VAL A 185 -0.48 3.26 -32.93
C VAL A 185 -1.50 4.27 -33.46
N PHE A 186 -1.47 5.52 -33.01
CA PHE A 186 -2.28 6.61 -33.59
C PHE A 186 -1.78 7.06 -34.97
N GLU A 187 -0.52 6.80 -35.31
CA GLU A 187 0.04 6.90 -36.66
C GLU A 187 -0.28 5.68 -37.58
N GLY A 188 -0.81 4.59 -37.02
CA GLY A 188 -1.18 3.38 -37.74
C GLY A 188 -2.43 3.48 -38.64
N LYS A 189 -2.91 2.36 -39.16
CA LYS A 189 -4.14 2.29 -39.97
C LYS A 189 -5.40 2.41 -39.10
N TYR A 190 -6.47 2.94 -39.69
CA TYR A 190 -7.81 2.99 -39.09
C TYR A 190 -8.56 1.66 -39.26
N LYS A 191 -9.58 1.44 -38.43
CA LYS A 191 -10.64 0.46 -38.64
C LYS A 191 -11.89 1.15 -39.18
N GLU A 192 -12.60 0.42 -40.04
CA GLU A 192 -13.90 0.78 -40.59
C GLU A 192 -14.94 -0.26 -40.14
N LEU A 193 -16.15 0.17 -39.80
CA LEU A 193 -17.25 -0.74 -39.50
C LEU A 193 -18.00 -1.08 -40.80
N ASN A 194 -17.81 -2.30 -41.30
CA ASN A 194 -18.59 -2.79 -42.44
C ASN A 194 -20.07 -2.93 -42.02
N LYS A 195 -20.93 -2.09 -42.61
CA LYS A 195 -22.33 -1.88 -42.19
C LYS A 195 -23.25 -3.07 -42.48
N GLU A 196 -22.88 -3.94 -43.42
CA GLU A 196 -23.65 -5.13 -43.83
C GLU A 196 -23.39 -6.31 -42.89
N SER A 197 -22.11 -6.62 -42.65
CA SER A 197 -21.68 -7.73 -41.77
C SER A 197 -21.60 -7.36 -40.28
N SER A 198 -21.72 -6.07 -39.95
CA SER A 198 -21.49 -5.52 -38.60
C SER A 198 -20.12 -5.89 -38.01
N ARG A 199 -19.08 -5.99 -38.85
CA ARG A 199 -17.71 -6.34 -38.45
C ARG A 199 -16.76 -5.17 -38.67
N TRP A 200 -15.86 -4.96 -37.71
CA TRP A 200 -14.74 -4.04 -37.83
C TRP A 200 -13.63 -4.65 -38.70
N THR A 201 -13.25 -3.97 -39.78
CA THR A 201 -12.19 -4.37 -40.72
C THR A 201 -11.14 -3.28 -40.86
N VAL A 202 -9.93 -3.63 -41.33
CA VAL A 202 -8.87 -2.64 -41.56
C VAL A 202 -9.21 -1.77 -42.77
N TYR A 203 -9.27 -0.44 -42.58
CA TYR A 203 -9.47 0.47 -43.69
C TYR A 203 -8.32 0.32 -44.69
N SER A 204 -8.67 0.07 -45.94
CA SER A 204 -7.74 -0.26 -47.03
C SER A 204 -7.91 0.62 -48.27
N GLY A 205 -8.69 1.70 -48.15
CA GLY A 205 -8.78 2.75 -49.17
C GLY A 205 -7.57 3.70 -49.13
N PRO A 206 -7.58 4.77 -49.93
CA PRO A 206 -6.48 5.74 -50.00
C PRO A 206 -6.31 6.51 -48.67
N ASP A 207 -5.06 6.89 -48.37
CA ASP A 207 -4.75 7.73 -47.23
C ASP A 207 -5.38 9.13 -47.36
N MET A 208 -5.84 9.66 -46.23
CA MET A 208 -6.55 10.94 -46.16
C MET A 208 -5.60 12.06 -45.75
N SER A 209 -5.60 13.16 -46.53
CA SER A 209 -4.81 14.37 -46.28
C SER A 209 -5.73 15.59 -46.12
N PRO A 210 -5.56 16.44 -45.08
CA PRO A 210 -4.66 16.22 -43.92
C PRO A 210 -5.10 15.00 -43.10
N ARG A 211 -4.14 14.41 -42.37
CA ARG A 211 -4.37 13.15 -41.65
C ARG A 211 -5.44 13.32 -40.55
N PRO A 212 -6.48 12.48 -40.51
CA PRO A 212 -7.44 12.47 -39.41
C PRO A 212 -6.74 12.29 -38.06
N GLY A 213 -6.92 13.26 -37.15
CA GLY A 213 -6.36 13.22 -35.79
C GLY A 213 -5.01 13.92 -35.58
N SER A 214 -4.42 14.58 -36.59
CA SER A 214 -3.16 15.32 -36.49
C SER A 214 -3.34 16.84 -36.37
N CYS A 215 -2.32 17.56 -35.90
CA CYS A 215 -2.30 19.03 -35.82
C CYS A 215 -2.55 19.74 -37.17
N SER A 216 -2.29 19.08 -38.30
CA SER A 216 -2.52 19.62 -39.65
C SER A 216 -3.99 19.56 -40.10
N MET A 217 -4.87 18.93 -39.31
CA MET A 217 -6.30 18.81 -39.59
C MET A 217 -7.06 20.07 -39.15
N GLY A 218 -7.01 21.13 -39.97
CA GLY A 218 -7.67 22.40 -39.67
C GLY A 218 -9.21 22.33 -39.67
N PRO A 219 -9.92 23.29 -39.03
CA PRO A 219 -11.39 23.27 -38.88
C PRO A 219 -12.19 23.18 -40.18
N SER A 220 -11.64 23.67 -41.29
CA SER A 220 -12.28 23.68 -42.61
C SER A 220 -12.07 22.39 -43.41
N SER A 221 -11.43 21.36 -42.82
CA SER A 221 -11.04 20.11 -43.50
C SER A 221 -12.21 19.13 -43.72
N ASP A 222 -13.34 19.61 -44.25
CA ASP A 222 -14.64 18.92 -44.28
C ASP A 222 -14.56 17.46 -44.78
N LYS A 223 -13.71 17.15 -45.78
CA LYS A 223 -13.50 15.79 -46.30
C LYS A 223 -12.86 14.86 -45.25
N ALA A 224 -11.79 15.31 -44.57
CA ALA A 224 -11.11 14.55 -43.54
C ALA A 224 -11.95 14.44 -42.25
N LEU A 225 -12.67 15.52 -41.90
CA LEU A 225 -13.63 15.54 -40.80
C LEU A 225 -14.78 14.55 -41.02
N THR A 226 -15.29 14.46 -42.26
CA THR A 226 -16.33 13.49 -42.61
C THR A 226 -15.84 12.05 -42.48
N PHE A 227 -14.62 11.77 -42.94
CA PHE A 227 -13.99 10.45 -42.79
C PHE A 227 -13.84 10.04 -41.32
N MET A 228 -13.33 10.93 -40.46
CA MET A 228 -13.12 10.66 -39.02
C MET A 228 -14.39 10.17 -38.30
N LYS A 229 -15.58 10.67 -38.67
CA LYS A 229 -16.85 10.32 -38.02
C LYS A 229 -17.06 8.81 -37.91
N ASP A 230 -16.68 8.07 -38.95
CA ASP A 230 -16.85 6.62 -39.07
C ASP A 230 -15.51 5.85 -38.83
N HIS A 231 -14.37 6.56 -38.76
CA HIS A 231 -13.00 6.01 -38.69
C HIS A 231 -12.21 6.45 -37.43
N PHE A 232 -12.87 6.49 -36.28
CA PHE A 232 -12.29 6.93 -35.01
C PHE A 232 -11.50 5.84 -34.24
N LEU A 233 -11.52 4.59 -34.71
CA LEU A 233 -10.87 3.44 -34.08
C LEU A 233 -9.60 3.05 -34.85
N MET A 234 -8.48 2.88 -34.15
CA MET A 234 -7.23 2.38 -34.76
C MET A 234 -7.27 0.86 -34.94
N ASP A 235 -6.61 0.36 -35.99
CA ASP A 235 -6.40 -1.08 -36.15
C ASP A 235 -5.34 -1.62 -35.19
N GLY A 236 -4.25 -0.87 -35.07
CA GLY A 236 -3.13 -1.18 -34.19
C GLY A 236 -3.55 -1.33 -32.73
N LYS A 237 -2.81 -2.18 -32.01
CA LYS A 237 -3.00 -2.46 -30.59
C LYS A 237 -1.76 -2.03 -29.83
N VAL A 238 -1.97 -1.35 -28.71
CA VAL A 238 -0.88 -0.98 -27.80
C VAL A 238 -0.61 -2.16 -26.88
N PHE A 239 0.57 -2.75 -27.00
CA PHE A 239 1.07 -3.81 -26.14
C PHE A 239 1.85 -3.22 -24.96
N PRO A 240 1.95 -3.90 -23.81
CA PRO A 240 2.66 -3.38 -22.67
C PRO A 240 4.17 -3.46 -22.89
N ILE A 241 4.94 -2.74 -22.05
CA ILE A 241 6.40 -2.80 -21.98
C ILE A 241 6.83 -4.27 -21.83
N GLN A 242 7.72 -4.74 -22.72
CA GLN A 242 8.15 -6.14 -22.85
C GLN A 242 7.07 -7.15 -23.31
N GLY A 243 5.90 -6.69 -23.75
CA GLY A 243 4.84 -7.53 -24.33
C GLY A 243 4.02 -8.36 -23.32
N GLN A 244 4.31 -8.24 -22.02
CA GLN A 244 3.66 -8.98 -20.93
C GLN A 244 3.29 -8.06 -19.75
N PRO A 245 2.39 -8.48 -18.82
CA PRO A 245 2.10 -7.72 -17.61
C PRO A 245 3.29 -7.67 -16.65
N LEU A 246 3.42 -6.56 -15.93
CA LEU A 246 4.42 -6.35 -14.87
C LEU A 246 4.09 -7.14 -13.60
N LEU A 247 2.80 -7.39 -13.36
CA LEU A 247 2.29 -8.17 -12.24
C LEU A 247 1.05 -8.92 -12.71
N VAL A 248 0.90 -10.17 -12.26
CA VAL A 248 -0.36 -10.92 -12.31
C VAL A 248 -0.58 -11.57 -10.94
N LYS A 249 -1.76 -11.39 -10.36
CA LYS A 249 -2.12 -11.93 -9.04
C LYS A 249 -3.54 -12.50 -9.06
N SER A 250 -3.68 -13.75 -8.60
CA SER A 250 -4.97 -14.39 -8.34
C SER A 250 -5.52 -13.99 -6.97
N ASP A 251 -6.83 -14.14 -6.81
CA ASP A 251 -7.59 -13.99 -5.54
C ASP A 251 -7.63 -12.56 -4.97
N VAL A 252 -7.36 -11.58 -5.85
CA VAL A 252 -7.34 -10.14 -5.55
C VAL A 252 -8.05 -9.33 -6.64
N THR A 253 -8.53 -8.14 -6.27
CA THR A 253 -8.98 -7.12 -7.23
C THR A 253 -8.39 -5.77 -6.84
N TYR A 254 -7.46 -5.27 -7.67
CA TYR A 254 -6.87 -3.94 -7.52
C TYR A 254 -7.77 -2.88 -8.16
N THR A 255 -8.20 -1.92 -7.35
CA THR A 255 -9.11 -0.82 -7.74
C THR A 255 -8.36 0.46 -8.07
N ARG A 256 -7.13 0.64 -7.56
CA ARG A 256 -6.27 1.81 -7.82
C ARG A 256 -4.80 1.45 -7.91
N ILE A 257 -4.06 2.34 -8.57
CA ILE A 257 -2.59 2.35 -8.66
C ILE A 257 -2.08 3.79 -8.58
N THR A 258 -0.98 4.00 -7.87
CA THR A 258 -0.07 5.13 -8.06
C THR A 258 1.37 4.60 -8.11
N VAL A 259 2.27 5.31 -8.80
CA VAL A 259 3.66 4.88 -8.97
C VAL A 259 4.58 6.03 -8.57
N GLY A 260 5.47 5.77 -7.60
CA GLY A 260 6.55 6.68 -7.24
C GLY A 260 7.86 6.23 -7.88
N GLU A 261 8.77 7.16 -8.14
CA GLU A 261 10.16 6.84 -8.48
C GLU A 261 11.07 7.15 -7.29
N THR A 262 12.09 6.32 -7.08
CA THR A 262 13.08 6.44 -6.01
C THR A 262 14.45 5.95 -6.48
N ARG A 263 15.52 6.26 -5.75
CA ARG A 263 16.88 5.80 -6.05
C ARG A 263 17.42 5.03 -4.85
N SER A 264 17.94 3.84 -5.11
CA SER A 264 18.70 3.05 -4.14
C SER A 264 20.01 3.74 -3.75
N ILE A 265 20.65 3.26 -2.69
CA ILE A 265 21.99 3.74 -2.27
C ILE A 265 23.06 3.59 -3.38
N SER A 266 22.84 2.68 -4.34
CA SER A 266 23.72 2.47 -5.51
C SER A 266 23.47 3.44 -6.67
N GLY A 267 22.59 4.44 -6.51
CA GLY A 267 22.14 5.33 -7.58
C GLY A 267 21.16 4.69 -8.57
N THR A 268 20.98 3.36 -8.54
CA THR A 268 20.01 2.66 -9.41
C THR A 268 18.59 3.13 -9.10
N THR A 269 17.84 3.46 -10.16
CA THR A 269 16.46 3.97 -10.10
C THR A 269 15.44 2.84 -10.04
N TYR A 270 14.50 2.94 -9.11
CA TYR A 270 13.39 2.01 -8.90
C TYR A 270 12.05 2.73 -8.94
N ARG A 271 11.06 2.09 -9.53
CA ARG A 271 9.68 2.53 -9.66
C ARG A 271 8.80 1.67 -8.76
N VAL A 272 8.26 2.29 -7.71
CA VAL A 272 7.49 1.60 -6.67
C VAL A 272 6.01 1.76 -6.97
N MET A 273 5.36 0.64 -7.29
CA MET A 273 3.91 0.58 -7.52
C MET A 273 3.20 0.40 -6.18
N PHE A 274 2.30 1.32 -5.85
CA PHE A 274 1.41 1.23 -4.70
C PHE A 274 0.03 0.82 -5.20
N LEU A 275 -0.38 -0.41 -4.92
CA LEU A 275 -1.67 -0.96 -5.37
C LEU A 275 -2.67 -0.97 -4.24
N VAL A 276 -3.88 -0.45 -4.49
CA VAL A 276 -4.99 -0.54 -3.53
C VAL A 276 -6.06 -1.47 -4.10
N GLY A 277 -6.60 -2.35 -3.27
CA GLY A 277 -7.56 -3.36 -3.69
C GLY A 277 -8.11 -4.17 -2.52
N HIS A 278 -8.87 -5.21 -2.87
CA HIS A 278 -9.46 -6.15 -1.91
C HIS A 278 -8.99 -7.59 -2.21
N THR A 279 -8.66 -8.33 -1.16
CA THR A 279 -8.51 -9.79 -1.18
C THR A 279 -9.86 -10.45 -0.90
N GLN A 280 -10.15 -11.60 -1.51
CA GLN A 280 -11.27 -12.43 -1.05
C GLN A 280 -10.77 -13.38 0.04
N VAL A 281 -11.06 -13.02 1.30
CA VAL A 281 -10.59 -13.76 2.47
C VAL A 281 -11.31 -15.11 2.59
N THR A 282 -10.59 -16.20 2.35
CA THR A 282 -11.01 -17.55 2.72
C THR A 282 -10.85 -17.79 4.22
N ASN A 283 -11.93 -17.57 4.98
CA ASN A 283 -12.17 -17.99 6.37
C ASN A 283 -10.95 -18.34 7.26
N SER A 284 -10.25 -17.33 7.80
CA SER A 284 -9.41 -17.49 9.01
C SER A 284 -9.31 -16.20 9.82
N HIS A 285 -10.21 -16.04 10.80
CA HIS A 285 -10.39 -14.90 11.72
C HIS A 285 -10.64 -13.50 11.08
N PRO A 286 -11.62 -12.73 11.61
CA PRO A 286 -11.90 -11.39 11.12
C PRO A 286 -10.91 -10.36 11.70
N THR A 287 -9.80 -10.11 11.00
CA THR A 287 -9.35 -8.71 10.92
C THR A 287 -10.46 -7.89 10.26
N PRO A 288 -10.66 -6.62 10.65
CA PRO A 288 -11.69 -5.78 10.04
C PRO A 288 -11.30 -5.41 8.61
N ALA A 289 -11.61 -6.31 7.67
CA ALA A 289 -11.52 -6.06 6.24
C ALA A 289 -12.31 -4.77 5.94
N PRO A 290 -11.68 -3.75 5.33
CA PRO A 290 -12.28 -2.43 5.22
C PRO A 290 -13.50 -2.49 4.29
N ASP A 291 -14.67 -2.36 4.92
CA ASP A 291 -16.05 -2.47 4.45
C ASP A 291 -16.31 -2.40 2.92
N THR A 292 -17.16 -3.28 2.41
CA THR A 292 -17.21 -3.74 0.99
C THR A 292 -17.68 -2.70 -0.04
N GLY A 293 -17.84 -1.43 0.36
CA GLY A 293 -18.18 -0.29 -0.51
C GLY A 293 -17.06 0.74 -0.67
N GLN A 294 -15.81 0.45 -0.26
CA GLN A 294 -14.76 1.46 -0.18
C GLN A 294 -14.12 1.85 -1.52
N ARG A 295 -14.58 3.00 -2.06
CA ARG A 295 -13.99 3.73 -3.20
C ARG A 295 -12.66 4.41 -2.80
N LEU A 296 -11.68 3.59 -2.42
CA LEU A 296 -10.31 4.02 -2.09
C LEU A 296 -9.70 4.82 -3.25
N SER A 297 -8.92 5.85 -2.91
CA SER A 297 -8.38 6.81 -3.87
C SER A 297 -7.00 7.32 -3.41
N PRO A 298 -5.89 6.78 -3.94
CA PRO A 298 -4.55 7.30 -3.65
C PRO A 298 -4.33 8.64 -4.38
N ALA A 299 -3.69 9.58 -3.68
CA ALA A 299 -3.16 10.79 -4.29
C ALA A 299 -1.82 10.52 -5.01
N PRO A 300 -1.31 11.44 -5.86
CA PRO A 300 0.07 11.40 -6.32
C PRO A 300 1.04 11.38 -5.12
N VAL A 301 2.14 10.64 -5.24
CA VAL A 301 3.18 10.59 -4.20
C VAL A 301 3.90 11.95 -4.13
N PRO A 302 3.82 12.69 -3.01
CA PRO A 302 4.53 13.94 -2.83
C PRO A 302 5.99 13.68 -2.38
N PRO A 303 6.91 14.65 -2.56
CA PRO A 303 8.31 14.53 -2.16
C PRO A 303 8.52 14.40 -0.63
N GLN A 304 7.44 14.48 0.16
CA GLN A 304 7.43 14.39 1.61
C GLN A 304 7.44 12.95 2.15
N GLY A 305 7.42 11.93 1.29
CA GLY A 305 7.50 10.53 1.72
C GLY A 305 6.23 9.95 2.34
N ILE A 306 5.06 10.52 2.04
CA ILE A 306 3.74 10.10 2.57
C ILE A 306 2.75 9.86 1.43
N LEU A 307 2.21 8.64 1.34
CA LEU A 307 1.05 8.30 0.50
C LEU A 307 -0.25 8.71 1.22
N TYR A 308 -1.09 9.48 0.54
CA TYR A 308 -2.44 9.82 1.02
C TYR A 308 -3.47 8.90 0.35
N VAL A 309 -4.37 8.30 1.13
CA VAL A 309 -5.43 7.42 0.62
C VAL A 309 -6.79 7.88 1.16
N GLY A 310 -7.61 8.47 0.29
CA GLY A 310 -8.99 8.84 0.62
C GLY A 310 -9.94 7.64 0.56
N TYR A 311 -10.88 7.55 1.49
CA TYR A 311 -11.91 6.51 1.59
C TYR A 311 -13.22 7.07 2.15
N SER A 312 -14.29 6.26 2.20
CA SER A 312 -15.65 6.74 2.53
C SER A 312 -15.83 7.34 3.92
N ARG A 313 -14.91 7.10 4.86
CA ARG A 313 -14.96 7.66 6.23
C ARG A 313 -13.83 8.66 6.54
N GLY A 314 -12.94 8.98 5.60
CA GLY A 314 -11.85 9.94 5.84
C GLY A 314 -10.67 9.84 4.86
N ILE A 315 -9.49 10.25 5.33
CA ILE A 315 -8.21 10.17 4.60
C ILE A 315 -7.18 9.51 5.52
N LEU A 316 -6.48 8.50 5.00
CA LEU A 316 -5.32 7.89 5.65
C LEU A 316 -4.02 8.52 5.14
N GLN A 317 -3.04 8.63 6.03
CA GLN A 317 -1.66 9.01 5.70
C GLN A 317 -0.76 7.80 6.00
N ILE A 318 0.02 7.36 5.02
CA ILE A 318 0.84 6.15 5.10
C ILE A 318 2.27 6.53 4.66
N PRO A 319 3.31 6.38 5.50
CA PRO A 319 4.68 6.64 5.06
C PRO A 319 5.08 5.62 3.97
N LEU A 320 5.85 6.04 2.96
CA LEU A 320 6.20 5.18 1.82
C LEU A 320 6.99 3.92 2.23
N ALA A 321 7.66 3.96 3.39
CA ALA A 321 8.28 2.82 4.06
C ALA A 321 8.26 3.00 5.58
N ASN A 322 8.41 1.90 6.32
CA ASN A 322 8.56 1.92 7.78
C ASN A 322 9.76 1.06 8.18
N CYS A 323 10.96 1.52 7.84
CA CYS A 323 12.21 0.77 8.03
C CYS A 323 12.43 0.33 9.50
N SER A 324 11.90 1.08 10.47
CA SER A 324 11.93 0.75 11.91
C SER A 324 11.26 -0.59 12.29
N LEU A 325 10.49 -1.19 11.39
CA LEU A 325 9.99 -2.56 11.53
C LEU A 325 11.14 -3.58 11.56
N HIS A 326 12.20 -3.36 10.79
CA HIS A 326 13.31 -4.28 10.63
C HIS A 326 14.41 -3.96 11.65
N ARG A 327 14.63 -4.86 12.61
CA ARG A 327 15.57 -4.67 13.74
C ARG A 327 16.91 -5.36 13.54
N SER A 328 17.06 -6.17 12.51
CA SER A 328 18.32 -6.78 12.11
C SER A 328 18.68 -6.46 10.67
N CYS A 329 19.97 -6.50 10.34
CA CYS A 329 20.45 -6.32 8.97
C CYS A 329 19.76 -7.30 8.01
N ALA A 330 19.60 -8.55 8.42
CA ALA A 330 18.97 -9.56 7.59
C ALA A 330 17.48 -9.27 7.34
N GLU A 331 16.71 -8.85 8.35
CA GLU A 331 15.32 -8.38 8.15
C GLU A 331 15.25 -7.18 7.18
N CYS A 332 16.19 -6.25 7.30
CA CYS A 332 16.23 -5.02 6.51
C CYS A 332 16.59 -5.29 5.04
N VAL A 333 17.52 -6.22 4.80
CA VAL A 333 17.93 -6.65 3.45
C VAL A 333 16.88 -7.59 2.82
N LEU A 334 16.31 -8.53 3.58
CA LEU A 334 15.25 -9.43 3.09
C LEU A 334 13.95 -8.68 2.74
N ALA A 335 13.69 -7.52 3.36
CA ALA A 335 12.56 -6.67 2.99
C ALA A 335 12.62 -6.16 1.55
N ARG A 336 13.81 -6.09 0.94
CA ARG A 336 14.07 -5.57 -0.43
C ARG A 336 13.41 -4.21 -0.71
N ASP A 337 13.20 -3.41 0.34
CA ASP A 337 12.52 -2.13 0.26
C ASP A 337 13.49 -1.06 -0.27
N PRO A 338 13.24 -0.44 -1.45
CA PRO A 338 14.17 0.52 -2.03
C PRO A 338 14.32 1.81 -1.20
N TYR A 339 13.44 2.06 -0.24
CA TYR A 339 13.55 3.17 0.70
C TYR A 339 14.32 2.83 1.99
N CYS A 340 14.68 1.56 2.22
CA CYS A 340 15.36 1.09 3.45
C CYS A 340 16.74 0.49 3.18
N ALA A 341 17.69 0.73 4.07
CA ALA A 341 19.02 0.14 4.06
C ALA A 341 19.48 -0.15 5.52
N TRP A 342 20.57 -0.89 5.71
CA TRP A 342 21.10 -1.18 7.04
C TRP A 342 22.26 -0.26 7.42
N HIS A 343 22.01 0.63 8.38
CA HIS A 343 23.00 1.55 8.91
C HIS A 343 23.85 0.86 9.98
N SER A 344 24.94 0.23 9.53
CA SER A 344 25.85 -0.57 10.37
C SER A 344 26.40 0.12 11.64
N PRO A 345 26.72 1.44 11.66
CA PRO A 345 27.24 2.10 12.86
C PRO A 345 26.25 2.17 14.03
N GLU A 346 24.97 2.43 13.73
CA GLU A 346 23.90 2.56 14.75
C GLU A 346 23.18 1.23 15.03
N GLY A 347 23.34 0.24 14.14
CA GLY A 347 22.63 -1.04 14.26
C GLY A 347 21.14 -0.92 13.96
N SER A 348 20.76 -0.10 12.98
CA SER A 348 19.37 0.26 12.66
C SER A 348 19.08 0.20 11.16
N CYS A 349 17.83 -0.10 10.79
CA CYS A 349 17.38 -0.04 9.40
C CYS A 349 16.94 1.40 9.07
N GLN A 350 17.78 2.14 8.35
CA GLN A 350 17.67 3.57 8.00
C GLN A 350 18.21 3.81 6.59
N SER A 351 18.23 5.05 6.09
CA SER A 351 18.69 5.34 4.72
C SER A 351 20.22 5.46 4.57
N ALA A 352 21.00 4.40 4.82
CA ALA A 352 22.45 4.35 4.47
C ALA A 352 23.12 2.95 4.48
N TRP A 353 24.28 2.87 3.80
CA TRP A 353 25.30 1.80 3.69
C TRP A 353 24.96 0.47 3.01
N LEU A 354 24.01 -0.35 3.48
CA LEU A 354 23.82 -1.71 2.95
C LEU A 354 22.38 -1.99 2.50
N GLN A 355 22.19 -2.29 1.22
CA GLN A 355 20.89 -2.53 0.60
C GLN A 355 21.06 -3.50 -0.58
N ASP A 356 20.22 -4.54 -0.66
CA ASP A 356 20.12 -5.43 -1.81
C ASP A 356 18.64 -5.67 -2.11
N ILE A 357 18.14 -5.03 -3.17
CA ILE A 357 16.74 -5.10 -3.62
C ILE A 357 16.52 -6.29 -4.56
N GLU A 358 17.57 -6.74 -5.26
CA GLU A 358 17.46 -7.76 -6.32
C GLU A 358 17.45 -9.16 -5.73
N THR A 359 18.46 -9.50 -4.91
CA THR A 359 18.61 -10.84 -4.35
C THR A 359 18.25 -10.91 -2.86
N GLY A 360 18.15 -9.77 -2.18
CA GLY A 360 17.88 -9.68 -0.74
C GLY A 360 18.80 -10.58 0.09
N ASN A 361 20.08 -10.66 -0.26
CA ASN A 361 21.03 -11.63 0.26
C ASN A 361 21.62 -11.20 1.62
N PRO A 362 21.23 -11.82 2.75
CA PRO A 362 21.70 -11.43 4.07
C PRO A 362 23.14 -11.91 4.37
N ALA A 363 23.80 -12.67 3.48
CA ALA A 363 25.22 -12.98 3.62
C ALA A 363 26.12 -11.72 3.51
N SER A 364 25.58 -10.62 2.96
CA SER A 364 26.22 -9.30 2.95
C SER A 364 26.26 -8.62 4.33
N CYS A 365 25.49 -9.10 5.30
CA CYS A 365 25.39 -8.50 6.63
C CYS A 365 26.64 -8.78 7.51
N PRO A 366 27.14 -7.78 8.27
CA PRO A 366 28.28 -7.96 9.14
C PRO A 366 27.98 -8.93 10.29
N ARG A 367 28.73 -10.04 10.34
CA ARG A 367 28.66 -11.05 11.41
C ARG A 367 29.22 -10.49 12.73
N GLY A 368 28.41 -9.77 13.49
CA GLY A 368 28.85 -9.26 14.80
C GLY A 368 27.81 -8.59 15.71
N ARG A 369 26.80 -7.87 15.18
CA ARG A 369 25.85 -7.12 16.02
C ARG A 369 24.36 -7.25 15.65
N SER A 370 24.02 -7.75 14.47
CA SER A 370 22.62 -7.89 14.01
C SER A 370 21.91 -9.14 14.51
N ALA A 371 22.06 -9.50 15.79
CA ALA A 371 21.20 -10.51 16.41
C ALA A 371 19.78 -9.94 16.52
N ALA A 372 18.78 -10.62 15.94
CA ALA A 372 17.39 -10.21 16.04
C ALA A 372 16.92 -10.30 17.50
N MET A 373 16.89 -9.16 18.20
CA MET A 373 16.49 -9.04 19.59
C MET A 373 15.01 -9.45 19.72
N PRO A 374 14.67 -10.59 20.39
CA PRO A 374 13.33 -11.15 20.30
C PRO A 374 12.24 -10.18 20.75
N ARG A 375 11.17 -10.04 19.96
CA ARG A 375 10.06 -9.09 20.22
C ARG A 375 9.07 -9.57 21.30
N ALA A 376 9.57 -10.18 22.37
CA ALA A 376 8.88 -10.33 23.65
C ALA A 376 9.86 -10.79 24.76
N TRP A 377 9.97 -10.01 25.84
CA TRP A 377 10.31 -10.54 27.16
C TRP A 377 9.11 -10.22 28.06
N GLY A 378 8.48 -11.25 28.63
CA GLY A 378 7.33 -11.10 29.52
C GLY A 378 6.10 -11.94 29.13
N LEU A 379 6.00 -13.13 29.69
CA LEU A 379 4.86 -13.41 30.57
C LEU A 379 5.37 -13.23 32.00
N PRO A 380 4.75 -12.40 32.84
CA PRO A 380 4.91 -12.47 34.29
C PRO A 380 4.24 -13.74 34.84
N GLU A 381 4.71 -14.17 36.02
CA GLU A 381 4.12 -15.21 36.89
C GLU A 381 3.96 -16.61 36.28
N ASP A 382 5.02 -17.41 36.46
CA ASP A 382 4.99 -18.82 36.86
C ASP A 382 3.64 -19.57 36.67
N PRO A 383 3.41 -20.17 35.48
CA PRO A 383 2.13 -20.78 35.17
C PRO A 383 1.89 -22.06 36.00
N THR A 384 0.78 -22.10 36.73
CA THR A 384 0.39 -23.28 37.52
C THR A 384 0.06 -24.48 36.63
N PRO A 385 0.13 -25.73 37.16
CA PRO A 385 -0.21 -26.93 36.40
C PRO A 385 -1.61 -26.84 35.77
N ASN A 386 -1.74 -27.28 34.52
CA ASN A 386 -2.93 -27.22 33.66
C ASN A 386 -3.34 -25.82 33.16
N THR A 387 -2.54 -24.77 33.36
CA THR A 387 -2.73 -23.48 32.66
C THR A 387 -2.50 -23.63 31.15
N VAL A 388 -3.18 -22.78 30.38
CA VAL A 388 -3.04 -22.69 28.92
C VAL A 388 -2.29 -21.40 28.58
N VAL A 389 -1.07 -21.53 28.06
CA VAL A 389 -0.22 -20.42 27.66
C VAL A 389 -0.30 -20.24 26.14
N GLN A 390 -0.43 -19.01 25.66
CA GLN A 390 -0.40 -18.68 24.24
C GLN A 390 0.87 -17.91 23.89
N LEU A 391 1.66 -18.45 22.96
CA LEU A 391 2.91 -17.88 22.50
C LEU A 391 2.73 -17.41 21.04
N PRO A 392 2.46 -16.12 20.78
CA PRO A 392 2.21 -15.63 19.43
C PRO A 392 3.50 -15.62 18.60
N CYS A 393 3.38 -15.79 17.28
CA CYS A 393 4.49 -15.59 16.35
C CYS A 393 4.18 -14.47 15.34
N PRO A 394 4.77 -13.27 15.50
CA PRO A 394 4.55 -12.15 14.57
C PRO A 394 5.03 -12.45 13.14
N ARG A 395 4.10 -12.64 12.20
CA ARG A 395 4.44 -12.73 10.76
C ARG A 395 4.88 -11.36 10.23
N HIS A 396 6.19 -11.17 10.04
CA HIS A 396 6.79 -9.95 9.50
C HIS A 396 7.12 -10.04 8.00
N SER A 397 7.31 -11.24 7.47
CA SER A 397 7.36 -11.54 6.03
C SER A 397 6.20 -12.46 5.64
N ALA A 398 5.60 -12.22 4.47
CA ALA A 398 4.59 -13.08 3.85
C ALA A 398 5.20 -14.17 2.94
N LEU A 399 6.52 -14.16 2.74
CA LEU A 399 7.27 -15.13 1.93
C LEU A 399 8.07 -16.12 2.79
N ALA A 400 8.35 -15.77 4.04
CA ALA A 400 9.04 -16.66 4.99
C ALA A 400 8.17 -17.84 5.42
N THR A 401 8.79 -19.01 5.58
CA THR A 401 8.18 -20.18 6.24
C THR A 401 8.41 -20.11 7.74
N TYR A 402 7.35 -20.25 8.54
CA TYR A 402 7.39 -20.15 10.00
C TYR A 402 7.32 -21.53 10.67
N SER A 403 8.18 -21.75 11.65
CA SER A 403 8.32 -23.01 12.39
C SER A 403 8.53 -22.76 13.88
N TRP A 404 8.23 -23.75 14.73
CA TRP A 404 8.43 -23.67 16.17
C TRP A 404 9.45 -24.69 16.65
N GLN A 405 10.51 -24.22 17.29
CA GLN A 405 11.42 -25.05 18.10
C GLN A 405 10.87 -25.10 19.52
N GLN A 406 10.72 -26.31 20.07
CA GLN A 406 10.12 -26.60 21.37
C GLN A 406 11.01 -27.59 22.15
N PRO A 407 10.91 -27.69 23.49
CA PRO A 407 11.55 -28.74 24.26
C PRO A 407 11.09 -30.13 23.78
N GLY A 408 12.00 -31.13 23.78
CA GLY A 408 11.69 -32.46 23.23
C GLY A 408 10.49 -33.18 23.87
N SER A 409 10.20 -32.86 25.14
CA SER A 409 9.09 -33.40 25.93
C SER A 409 7.71 -32.82 25.58
N SER A 410 7.62 -31.82 24.69
CA SER A 410 6.38 -31.07 24.40
C SER A 410 5.34 -31.79 23.53
N ARG A 411 5.71 -32.93 22.92
CA ARG A 411 4.85 -33.68 21.99
C ARG A 411 3.56 -34.16 22.66
N GLY A 412 2.42 -33.64 22.19
CA GLY A 412 1.07 -34.01 22.63
C GLY A 412 0.37 -32.96 23.48
N HIS A 413 1.10 -31.98 24.02
CA HIS A 413 0.55 -30.91 24.89
C HIS A 413 0.68 -29.51 24.27
N THR A 414 0.94 -29.42 22.96
CA THR A 414 0.94 -28.17 22.20
C THR A 414 0.06 -28.24 20.96
N ALA A 415 -0.55 -27.11 20.60
CA ALA A 415 -1.38 -26.97 19.40
C ALA A 415 -1.01 -25.66 18.67
N LEU A 416 -0.97 -25.68 17.33
CA LEU A 416 -0.64 -24.52 16.51
C LEU A 416 -1.91 -23.93 15.88
N LEU A 417 -2.16 -22.64 16.12
CA LEU A 417 -3.28 -21.91 15.54
C LEU A 417 -2.97 -21.43 14.10
N PRO A 418 -3.98 -21.09 13.27
CA PRO A 418 -3.79 -20.66 11.87
C PRO A 418 -3.00 -19.35 11.66
N ASP A 419 -2.81 -18.58 12.74
CA ASP A 419 -1.97 -17.38 12.81
C ASP A 419 -0.50 -17.68 13.19
N HIS A 420 -0.16 -18.95 13.41
CA HIS A 420 1.09 -19.48 13.99
C HIS A 420 1.31 -19.20 15.49
N THR A 421 0.27 -18.79 16.23
CA THR A 421 0.33 -18.78 17.70
C THR A 421 0.39 -20.21 18.23
N LEU A 422 1.41 -20.50 19.04
CA LEU A 422 1.59 -21.80 19.68
C LEU A 422 0.88 -21.79 21.03
N VAL A 423 -0.13 -22.65 21.17
CA VAL A 423 -0.80 -22.93 22.44
C VAL A 423 -0.03 -24.04 23.16
N VAL A 424 0.30 -23.82 24.43
CA VAL A 424 1.04 -24.75 25.29
C VAL A 424 0.20 -25.04 26.54
N ILE A 425 -0.12 -26.31 26.79
CA ILE A 425 -0.81 -26.73 28.02
C ILE A 425 0.26 -27.12 29.04
N MET A 426 0.28 -26.43 30.18
CA MET A 426 1.36 -26.55 31.17
C MET A 426 1.26 -27.85 31.98
N GLN A 427 2.22 -28.73 31.74
CA GLN A 427 2.37 -30.07 32.33
C GLN A 427 3.82 -30.27 32.79
N GLN A 428 4.10 -31.33 33.56
CA GLN A 428 5.47 -31.63 33.96
C GLN A 428 6.35 -31.88 32.71
N GLY A 429 7.52 -31.23 32.64
CA GLY A 429 8.42 -31.31 31.49
C GLY A 429 8.11 -30.31 30.35
N MET A 430 7.07 -29.49 30.44
CA MET A 430 6.76 -28.45 29.44
C MET A 430 7.59 -27.17 29.60
N ALA A 431 8.29 -27.00 30.72
CA ALA A 431 9.15 -25.85 30.98
C ALA A 431 10.40 -25.84 30.07
N GLY A 432 10.87 -24.64 29.72
CA GLY A 432 12.04 -24.44 28.87
C GLY A 432 11.85 -23.40 27.76
N SER A 433 12.72 -23.48 26.76
CA SER A 433 12.84 -22.50 25.67
C SER A 433 11.96 -22.85 24.47
N TYR A 434 11.09 -21.92 24.09
CA TYR A 434 10.25 -22.00 22.89
C TYR A 434 10.64 -20.89 21.93
N LYS A 435 10.94 -21.21 20.66
CA LYS A 435 11.37 -20.22 19.66
C LYS A 435 10.54 -20.35 18.40
N CYS A 436 9.93 -19.25 17.97
CA CYS A 436 9.41 -19.17 16.61
C CYS A 436 10.54 -18.74 15.67
N VAL A 437 10.72 -19.49 14.60
CA VAL A 437 11.83 -19.39 13.67
C VAL A 437 11.28 -19.26 12.24
N ALA A 438 11.69 -18.19 11.56
CA ALA A 438 11.36 -17.93 10.17
C ALA A 438 12.53 -18.30 9.26
N THR A 439 12.23 -18.85 8.08
CA THR A 439 13.20 -19.19 7.04
C THR A 439 12.76 -18.61 5.70
N GLU A 440 13.65 -17.87 5.04
CA GLU A 440 13.42 -17.24 3.73
C GLU A 440 14.74 -17.15 2.95
N ASN A 441 14.72 -17.45 1.65
CA ASN A 441 15.92 -17.44 0.78
C ASN A 441 17.13 -18.23 1.35
N GLY A 442 16.87 -19.30 2.12
CA GLY A 442 17.90 -20.11 2.80
C GLY A 442 18.45 -19.50 4.10
N PHE A 443 18.14 -18.25 4.41
CA PHE A 443 18.46 -17.62 5.69
C PHE A 443 17.39 -17.92 6.74
N THR A 444 17.81 -18.09 8.00
CA THR A 444 16.94 -18.52 9.11
C THR A 444 17.17 -17.64 10.34
N TRP A 445 16.10 -17.10 10.93
CA TRP A 445 16.18 -16.21 12.09
C TRP A 445 15.10 -16.48 13.14
N THR A 446 15.39 -16.14 14.40
CA THR A 446 14.42 -16.22 15.48
C THR A 446 13.55 -14.96 15.48
N VAL A 447 12.24 -15.15 15.38
CA VAL A 447 11.22 -14.09 15.36
C VAL A 447 10.79 -13.73 16.79
N ALA A 448 10.55 -14.75 17.60
CA ALA A 448 10.14 -14.65 18.99
C ALA A 448 10.77 -15.79 19.80
N HIS A 449 11.07 -15.52 21.08
CA HIS A 449 11.73 -16.46 21.98
C HIS A 449 11.12 -16.30 23.37
N TYR A 450 10.53 -17.39 23.87
CA TYR A 450 9.85 -17.46 25.16
C TYR A 450 10.57 -18.47 26.06
N GLN A 451 10.47 -18.25 27.37
CA GLN A 451 11.00 -19.13 28.40
C GLN A 451 9.86 -19.40 29.40
N LEU A 452 9.55 -20.67 29.64
CA LEU A 452 8.50 -21.08 30.58
C LEU A 452 9.13 -21.75 31.81
N GLY A 453 8.75 -21.30 33.01
CA GLY A 453 9.21 -21.82 34.29
C GLY A 453 8.50 -23.11 34.73
N ASN A 454 8.93 -23.69 35.85
CA ASN A 454 8.31 -24.87 36.47
C ASN A 454 8.14 -24.68 37.98
N SER A 455 7.03 -24.06 38.37
CA SER A 455 6.81 -23.50 39.72
C SER A 455 6.62 -24.56 40.81
N GLY A 456 6.24 -25.79 40.43
CA GLY A 456 5.78 -26.84 41.36
C GLY A 456 6.82 -27.26 42.41
N ALA A 457 8.12 -27.19 42.10
CA ALA A 457 9.17 -27.61 43.03
C ALA A 457 9.41 -26.59 44.16
N PHE A 458 9.30 -25.28 43.87
CA PHE A 458 9.60 -24.23 44.85
C PHE A 458 8.60 -24.23 46.01
N VAL A 459 7.31 -24.39 45.72
CA VAL A 459 6.26 -24.45 46.76
C VAL A 459 6.45 -25.64 47.68
N THR A 460 6.79 -26.84 47.16
CA THR A 460 7.06 -28.01 47.99
C THR A 460 8.27 -27.81 48.91
N VAL A 461 9.34 -27.18 48.42
CA VAL A 461 10.56 -26.96 49.21
C VAL A 461 10.36 -25.88 50.27
N THR A 462 9.67 -24.78 49.97
CA THR A 462 9.39 -23.73 50.97
C THR A 462 8.41 -24.21 52.04
N VAL A 463 7.41 -25.01 51.69
CA VAL A 463 6.49 -25.62 52.67
C VAL A 463 7.22 -26.63 53.57
N LEU A 464 8.10 -27.49 53.03
CA LEU A 464 8.92 -28.40 53.85
C LEU A 464 9.91 -27.64 54.76
N LEU A 465 10.51 -26.55 54.28
CA LEU A 465 11.39 -25.71 55.11
C LEU A 465 10.59 -25.00 56.21
N ALA A 466 9.41 -24.46 55.92
CA ALA A 466 8.54 -23.87 56.93
C ALA A 466 8.08 -24.89 57.99
N LEU A 467 7.71 -26.10 57.59
CA LEU A 467 7.33 -27.19 58.49
C LEU A 467 8.50 -27.67 59.36
N THR A 468 9.69 -27.85 58.79
CA THR A 468 10.88 -28.27 59.57
C THR A 468 11.38 -27.18 60.50
N LEU A 469 11.37 -25.90 60.09
CA LEU A 469 11.74 -24.77 60.95
C LEU A 469 10.72 -24.54 62.08
N THR A 470 9.42 -24.70 61.83
CA THR A 470 8.40 -24.57 62.90
C THR A 470 8.47 -25.71 63.90
N VAL A 471 8.67 -26.97 63.46
CA VAL A 471 8.92 -28.11 64.36
C VAL A 471 10.20 -27.89 65.18
N ALA A 472 11.29 -27.44 64.56
CA ALA A 472 12.53 -27.11 65.27
C ALA A 472 12.33 -25.99 66.31
N ALA A 473 11.58 -24.94 65.97
CA ALA A 473 11.24 -23.86 66.90
C ALA A 473 10.38 -24.35 68.08
N CYS A 474 9.39 -25.22 67.83
CA CYS A 474 8.59 -25.84 68.89
C CYS A 474 9.44 -26.70 69.83
N LEU A 475 10.38 -27.51 69.30
CA LEU A 475 11.30 -28.31 70.11
C LEU A 475 12.26 -27.42 70.93
N ALA A 476 12.79 -26.35 70.33
CA ALA A 476 13.61 -25.37 71.03
C ALA A 476 12.85 -24.63 72.15
N LEU A 477 11.57 -24.30 71.92
CA LEU A 477 10.69 -23.69 72.94
C LEU A 477 10.36 -24.65 74.09
N LEU A 478 10.18 -25.95 73.81
CA LEU A 478 10.01 -26.98 74.84
C LEU A 478 11.29 -27.12 75.70
N ALA A 479 12.46 -27.26 75.06
CA ALA A 479 13.75 -27.31 75.76
C ALA A 479 14.01 -26.02 76.58
N CYS A 480 13.69 -24.85 76.03
CA CYS A 480 13.77 -23.57 76.74
C CYS A 480 12.81 -23.52 77.93
N ARG A 481 11.58 -24.03 77.80
CA ARG A 481 10.60 -24.09 78.90
C ARG A 481 11.08 -24.95 80.06
N ASP A 482 11.78 -26.05 79.80
CA ASP A 482 12.35 -26.89 80.87
C ASP A 482 13.63 -26.29 81.47
N GLN A 483 14.46 -25.60 80.69
CA GLN A 483 15.57 -24.78 81.22
C GLN A 483 15.08 -23.61 82.09
N LEU A 484 13.94 -22.99 81.74
CA LEU A 484 13.31 -21.92 82.53
C LEU A 484 12.70 -22.45 83.83
N LYS A 485 12.11 -23.65 83.84
CA LYS A 485 11.74 -24.36 85.10
C LYS A 485 12.96 -24.61 85.98
N ALA A 486 14.08 -25.05 85.39
CA ALA A 486 15.32 -25.30 86.14
C ALA A 486 15.95 -24.03 86.74
N ARG A 487 15.74 -22.86 86.11
CA ARG A 487 16.29 -21.57 86.55
C ARG A 487 15.34 -20.69 87.37
N SER A 488 14.18 -21.18 87.82
CA SER A 488 13.25 -20.38 88.64
C SER A 488 13.61 -20.28 90.14
N LYS A 489 14.87 -20.54 90.51
CA LYS A 489 15.43 -20.32 91.86
C LYS A 489 16.68 -19.44 91.76
N VAL A 490 16.79 -18.51 92.72
CA VAL A 490 17.81 -17.45 92.86
C VAL A 490 17.65 -16.29 91.87
N ARG A 491 17.73 -15.06 92.40
CA ARG A 491 17.60 -13.76 91.71
C ARG A 491 18.67 -12.82 92.29
N GLY A 492 19.35 -12.04 91.45
CA GLY A 492 20.30 -11.00 91.86
C GLY A 492 20.59 -10.05 90.69
N CYS A 493 20.78 -8.76 90.96
CA CYS A 493 20.82 -7.71 89.94
C CYS A 493 22.13 -6.90 90.00
N SER A 494 22.60 -6.41 88.84
CA SER A 494 23.34 -5.14 88.75
C SER A 494 23.51 -4.62 87.31
N THR A 495 23.63 -3.29 87.20
CA THR A 495 23.99 -2.43 86.05
C THR A 495 25.17 -1.53 86.53
N PRO A 496 25.80 -0.57 85.79
CA PRO A 496 25.41 0.12 84.53
C PRO A 496 26.58 0.53 83.57
N HIS A 497 26.33 1.53 82.68
CA HIS A 497 27.23 2.55 82.05
C HIS A 497 27.35 2.67 80.50
N SER A 498 27.55 3.93 80.08
CA SER A 498 27.82 4.54 78.74
C SER A 498 28.75 5.77 78.96
N PRO A 499 29.10 6.68 77.99
CA PRO A 499 28.81 6.81 76.55
C PRO A 499 30.11 6.64 75.69
N PRO A 500 30.73 7.57 74.86
CA PRO A 500 30.49 8.96 74.41
C PRO A 500 30.26 9.10 72.85
N SER A 501 30.69 10.19 72.20
CA SER A 501 30.56 10.47 70.74
C SER A 501 31.52 11.58 70.22
N ARG A 502 31.70 11.73 68.87
CA ARG A 502 32.20 12.90 68.04
C ARG A 502 32.87 12.42 66.71
N HIS A 503 33.14 13.20 65.63
CA HIS A 503 32.46 14.34 64.93
C HIS A 503 33.27 14.77 63.65
N ARG A 504 32.61 15.24 62.55
CA ARG A 504 33.18 16.10 61.44
C ARG A 504 34.25 15.45 60.50
N GLU A 505 34.66 15.96 59.30
CA GLU A 505 34.39 17.21 58.53
C GLU A 505 34.45 17.03 56.95
N LYS A 506 34.23 18.13 56.21
CA LYS A 506 34.17 18.52 54.75
C LYS A 506 35.19 17.85 53.75
N VAL A 507 35.00 17.76 52.40
CA VAL A 507 34.56 18.72 51.30
C VAL A 507 35.63 19.81 51.01
N PRO A 508 35.93 20.33 49.76
CA PRO A 508 35.34 20.26 48.38
C PRO A 508 36.38 19.84 47.26
N LEU A 509 36.48 20.21 45.94
CA LEU A 509 35.72 20.92 44.83
C LEU A 509 36.40 20.62 43.43
N ASN A 510 35.74 20.96 42.29
CA ASN A 510 36.25 21.18 40.88
C ASN A 510 36.86 20.01 40.05
N GLY A 511 36.85 20.03 38.70
CA GLY A 511 36.17 20.91 37.71
C GLY A 511 36.89 21.02 36.33
N GLY A 512 36.16 21.13 35.20
CA GLY A 512 36.72 21.40 33.85
C GLY A 512 35.84 20.93 32.65
N THR A 513 35.81 21.67 31.53
CA THR A 513 35.00 21.43 30.29
C THR A 513 35.74 21.98 29.04
N GLU A 514 35.10 21.95 27.84
CA GLU A 514 35.54 22.46 26.49
C GLU A 514 36.27 21.45 25.57
N GLU A 515 36.21 21.52 24.22
CA GLU A 515 35.12 21.89 23.27
C GLU A 515 35.43 21.28 21.86
N VAL A 516 34.74 21.70 20.78
CA VAL A 516 34.80 21.09 19.42
C VAL A 516 34.88 22.15 18.31
N PRO A 517 35.65 21.91 17.22
CA PRO A 517 35.32 22.51 15.93
C PRO A 517 35.35 21.54 14.71
N ALA A 518 34.69 21.99 13.63
CA ALA A 518 34.66 21.44 12.27
C ALA A 518 34.43 22.66 11.30
N PRO A 519 34.30 22.53 9.95
CA PRO A 519 34.35 21.36 9.08
C PRO A 519 35.30 21.55 7.86
N GLY A 520 35.18 20.70 6.83
CA GLY A 520 35.84 20.88 5.51
C GLY A 520 34.99 20.32 4.35
N VAL A 521 35.01 20.99 3.20
CA VAL A 521 34.16 20.70 2.02
C VAL A 521 35.02 20.30 0.82
N LYS A 522 34.53 19.37 -0.01
CA LYS A 522 34.85 19.34 -1.46
C LYS A 522 33.77 18.61 -2.27
N SER A 523 33.60 19.07 -3.50
CA SER A 523 32.64 18.58 -4.49
C SER A 523 33.35 17.84 -5.65
N SER A 524 32.61 17.00 -6.36
CA SER A 524 32.95 16.58 -7.73
C SER A 524 31.68 16.16 -8.48
N GLU A 525 31.65 16.44 -9.78
CA GLU A 525 30.59 16.03 -10.70
C GLU A 525 30.98 14.71 -11.39
N GLN A 526 30.02 13.97 -11.97
CA GLN A 526 29.73 14.06 -13.42
C GLN A 526 28.95 12.84 -13.96
N ASN A 527 28.27 13.07 -15.08
CA ASN A 527 27.66 12.12 -16.03
C ASN A 527 26.42 11.31 -15.62
N SER A 528 25.48 11.28 -16.57
CA SER A 528 24.20 10.61 -16.51
C SER A 528 24.14 9.49 -17.54
N HIS A 529 23.75 8.28 -17.11
CA HIS A 529 23.30 7.22 -18.01
C HIS A 529 21.79 7.02 -17.86
N VAL A 530 21.08 6.98 -19.00
CA VAL A 530 19.62 6.77 -19.06
C VAL A 530 19.31 5.29 -18.78
N GLY A 531 19.23 4.95 -17.49
CA GLY A 531 18.91 3.60 -17.02
C GLY A 531 17.40 3.32 -16.98
N LYS A 532 16.99 2.16 -17.49
CA LYS A 532 15.60 1.65 -17.36
C LYS A 532 15.30 1.40 -15.88
N GLY A 533 14.34 2.11 -15.31
CA GLY A 533 13.94 1.95 -13.90
C GLY A 533 13.41 0.55 -13.61
N ARG A 534 13.96 -0.11 -12.58
CA ARG A 534 13.50 -1.42 -12.10
C ARG A 534 12.21 -1.26 -11.29
N ILE A 535 11.42 -2.32 -11.08
CA ILE A 535 10.06 -2.18 -10.51
C ILE A 535 9.94 -2.95 -9.19
N VAL A 536 9.38 -2.29 -8.17
CA VAL A 536 9.08 -2.86 -6.85
C VAL A 536 7.59 -2.69 -6.56
N LEU A 537 7.00 -3.65 -5.83
CA LEU A 537 5.58 -3.66 -5.49
C LEU A 537 5.37 -3.41 -4.00
N LYS A 538 4.42 -2.54 -3.65
CA LYS A 538 3.83 -2.43 -2.32
C LYS A 538 2.30 -2.56 -2.42
N ILE A 539 1.72 -3.27 -1.44
CA ILE A 539 0.29 -3.60 -1.29
C ILE A 539 -0.12 -3.16 0.11
#